data_AF-A0A973ZCK9-F1
#
_entry.id   AF-A0A973ZCK9-F1
#
_cell.length_a   1.000
_cell.length_b   1.000
_cell.length_c   1.000
_cell.angle_alpha   90.00
_cell.angle_beta   90.00
_cell.angle_gamma   90.00
#
_symmetry.space_group_name_H-M   'P 1'
#
loop_
_entity.id
_entity.type
_entity.pdbx_description
1 polymer ?
#
loop_
_entity_poly.entity_id
_entity_poly.type
_entity_poly.pdbx_seq_one_letter_code
_entity_poly.pdbx_strand_id
1 'polypeptide(L)' 'MSASAHPARHPRARLLAATLVAIAALTLTACEDGQGLRDEGPSTPTSPTATQSTTPPASKGR' A
#
# COMPACT_ATOMS: atom_id res chain seq x y z
N MET A 1 -28.49 -36.78 -38.09
CA MET A 1 -27.65 -35.70 -38.64
C MET A 1 -26.88 -35.07 -37.49
N SER A 2 -25.59 -35.39 -37.33
CA SER A 2 -24.73 -34.72 -36.34
C SER A 2 -24.15 -33.47 -36.96
N ALA A 3 -24.54 -32.30 -36.49
CA ALA A 3 -23.92 -31.04 -36.87
C ALA A 3 -22.66 -30.84 -36.02
N SER A 4 -21.48 -30.94 -36.63
CA SER A 4 -20.27 -30.45 -35.96
C SER A 4 -20.36 -28.92 -35.91
N ALA A 5 -20.55 -28.36 -34.72
CA ALA A 5 -20.40 -26.93 -34.51
C ALA A 5 -18.90 -26.60 -34.64
N HIS A 6 -18.49 -26.19 -35.84
CA HIS A 6 -17.15 -25.66 -36.04
C HIS A 6 -17.07 -24.35 -35.25
N PRO A 7 -16.20 -24.23 -34.23
CA PRO A 7 -16.09 -22.98 -33.50
C PRO A 7 -15.68 -21.91 -34.50
N ALA A 8 -16.57 -20.94 -34.71
CA ALA A 8 -16.27 -19.79 -35.53
C ALA A 8 -15.01 -19.14 -34.93
N ARG A 9 -13.88 -19.28 -35.63
CA ARG A 9 -12.63 -18.68 -35.19
C ARG A 9 -12.81 -17.19 -35.35
N HIS A 10 -13.03 -16.49 -34.24
CA HIS A 10 -13.15 -15.04 -34.20
C HIS A 10 -11.77 -14.45 -33.89
N PRO A 11 -10.91 -14.18 -34.90
CA PRO A 11 -9.56 -13.68 -34.66
C PRO A 11 -9.58 -12.35 -33.89
N ARG A 12 -10.62 -11.54 -34.11
CA ARG A 12 -10.85 -10.28 -33.39
C ARG A 12 -11.09 -10.51 -31.90
N ALA A 13 -11.91 -11.48 -31.52
CA ALA A 13 -12.15 -11.81 -30.11
C ALA A 13 -10.89 -12.34 -29.43
N ARG A 14 -10.09 -13.14 -30.14
CA ARG A 14 -8.81 -13.65 -29.64
C ARG A 14 -7.78 -12.54 -29.43
N LEU A 15 -7.73 -11.55 -30.34
CA LEU A 15 -6.87 -10.38 -30.22
C LEU A 15 -7.28 -9.52 -29.02
N LEU A 16 -8.58 -9.24 -28.86
CA LEU A 16 -9.11 -8.49 -27.71
C LEU A 16 -8.80 -9.17 -26.38
N ALA A 17 -9.00 -10.49 -26.30
CA ALA A 17 -8.65 -11.27 -25.13
C ALA A 17 -7.15 -11.19 -24.81
N ALA A 18 -6.29 -11.32 -25.83
CA ALA A 18 -4.84 -11.20 -25.64
C ALA A 18 -4.43 -9.80 -25.15
N THR A 19 -5.03 -8.73 -25.69
CA THR A 19 -4.76 -7.36 -25.23
C THR A 19 -5.20 -7.12 -23.79
N LEU A 20 -6.37 -7.66 -23.39
CA LEU A 20 -6.86 -7.53 -22.02
C LEU A 20 -5.95 -8.25 -21.02
N VAL A 21 -5.49 -9.45 -21.36
CA VAL A 21 -4.54 -10.22 -20.53
C VAL A 21 -3.21 -9.47 -20.38
N ALA A 22 -2.69 -8.89 -21.46
CA ALA A 22 -1.45 -8.12 -21.41
C ALA A 22 -1.57 -6.88 -20.52
N ILE A 23 -2.68 -6.14 -20.61
CA ILE A 23 -2.94 -4.97 -19.75
C ILE A 23 -3.04 -5.40 -18.29
N ALA A 24 -3.81 -6.45 -17.99
CA ALA A 24 -3.97 -6.96 -16.62
C ALA A 24 -2.64 -7.39 -16.00
N ALA A 25 -1.79 -8.07 -16.78
CA ALA A 25 -0.46 -8.45 -16.36
C ALA A 25 0.41 -7.21 -16.08
N LEU A 26 0.45 -6.23 -16.97
CA LEU A 26 1.21 -4.99 -16.75
C LEU A 26 0.76 -4.27 -15.48
N THR A 27 -0.55 -4.10 -15.29
CA THR A 27 -1.09 -3.45 -14.09
C THR A 27 -0.75 -4.22 -12.82
N LEU A 28 -0.81 -5.56 -12.84
CA LEU A 28 -0.48 -6.36 -11.68
C LEU A 28 1.03 -6.31 -11.39
N THR A 29 1.88 -6.34 -12.42
CA THR A 29 3.34 -6.23 -12.27
C THR A 29 3.80 -4.85 -11.82
N ALA A 30 3.10 -3.79 -12.24
CA ALA A 30 3.39 -2.42 -11.83
C ALA A 30 2.82 -2.12 -10.42
N CYS A 31 1.73 -2.79 -10.03
CA CYS A 31 1.24 -2.75 -8.65
C CYS A 31 2.05 -3.66 -7.71
N GLU A 32 2.72 -4.68 -8.24
CA GLU A 32 3.75 -5.47 -7.54
C GLU A 32 5.13 -4.77 -7.52
N ASP A 33 5.19 -3.46 -7.73
CA ASP A 33 6.33 -2.66 -7.26
C ASP A 33 6.20 -2.48 -5.74
N GLY A 34 6.20 -3.61 -5.04
CA GLY A 34 6.19 -3.70 -3.59
C GLY A 34 7.55 -3.30 -3.04
N GLN A 35 7.86 -2.00 -3.06
CA GLN A 35 8.94 -1.45 -2.26
C GLN A 35 8.53 -1.61 -0.80
N GLY A 36 8.88 -2.75 -0.21
CA GLY A 36 8.52 -3.09 1.17
C GLY A 36 8.83 -1.92 2.09
N LEU A 37 7.82 -1.48 2.85
CA LEU A 37 7.97 -0.44 3.86
C LEU A 37 9.23 -0.77 4.68
N ARG A 38 10.16 0.17 4.75
CA ARG A 38 11.22 0.06 5.75
C ARG A 38 10.59 0.22 7.10
N ASP A 39 10.85 -0.77 7.95
CA ASP A 39 10.49 -0.69 9.35
C ASP A 39 11.38 0.40 9.95
N GLU A 40 10.84 1.60 10.07
CA GLU A 40 11.53 2.76 10.64
C GLU A 40 11.70 2.63 12.17
N GLY A 41 11.38 1.47 12.74
CA GLY A 41 11.41 1.20 14.16
C GLY A 41 10.41 2.05 14.96
N PRO A 42 10.20 1.73 16.24
CA PRO A 42 9.29 2.50 17.08
C PRO A 42 9.81 3.93 17.26
N SER A 43 9.06 4.91 16.75
CA SER A 43 9.29 6.33 17.03
C SER A 43 9.27 6.54 18.54
N THR A 44 10.41 6.91 19.12
CA THR A 44 10.45 7.35 20.53
C THR A 44 9.77 8.72 20.59
N PRO A 45 8.57 8.86 21.19
CA PRO A 45 8.06 10.18 21.47
C PRO A 45 9.02 10.82 22.47
N THR A 46 9.74 11.86 22.03
CA THR A 46 10.41 12.76 22.98
C THR A 46 9.28 13.49 23.71
N SER A 47 8.82 12.90 24.81
CA SER A 47 7.91 13.59 25.71
C SER A 47 8.69 14.79 26.24
N PRO A 48 8.24 16.03 26.03
CA PRO A 48 8.90 17.16 26.67
C PRO A 48 8.78 16.91 28.17
N THR A 49 9.90 16.61 28.82
CA THR A 49 9.99 16.64 30.28
C THR A 49 9.62 18.07 30.67
N ALA A 50 8.39 18.26 31.13
CA ALA A 50 8.01 19.47 31.81
C ALA A 50 8.91 19.54 33.04
N THR A 51 9.98 20.34 32.94
CA THR A 51 10.77 20.75 34.10
C THR A 51 9.79 21.48 35.00
N GLN A 52 9.22 20.76 35.97
CA GLN A 52 8.44 21.37 37.03
C GLN A 52 9.41 22.28 37.76
N SER A 53 9.34 23.57 37.44
CA SER A 53 10.08 24.61 38.14
C SER A 53 9.60 24.55 39.58
N THR A 54 10.36 23.87 40.44
CA THR A 54 10.13 23.84 41.87
C THR A 54 10.38 25.25 42.39
N THR A 55 9.33 26.07 42.45
CA THR A 55 9.34 27.30 43.24
C THR A 55 9.46 26.88 44.70
N PRO A 56 10.56 27.22 45.41
CA PRO A 56 10.63 26.93 46.83
C PRO A 56 9.56 27.78 47.54
N PRO A 57 8.81 27.23 48.51
CA PRO A 57 7.93 28.05 49.32
C PRO A 57 8.78 29.07 50.07
N ALA A 58 8.50 30.36 49.86
CA ALA A 58 9.11 31.44 50.60
C ALA A 58 8.84 31.23 52.09
N SER A 59 9.89 30.88 52.84
CA SER A 59 9.86 30.88 54.30
C SER A 59 9.63 32.31 54.78
N LYS A 60 8.39 32.64 55.13
CA LYS A 60 8.08 33.93 55.77
C LYS A 60 8.21 33.75 57.27
N GLY A 61 9.35 34.17 57.80
CA GLY A 61 9.56 34.26 59.24
C GLY A 61 8.72 35.38 59.85
N ARG A 62 7.97 35.03 60.90
CA ARG A 62 7.89 35.73 62.19
C ARG A 62 7.12 34.88 63.19
#